data_AF-A0A970NY45-F1
#
_entry.id   AF-A0A970NY45-F1
#
_cell.length_a   1.000
_cell.length_b   1.000
_cell.length_c   1.000
_cell.angle_alpha   90.00
_cell.angle_beta   90.00
_cell.angle_gamma   90.00
#
_symmetry.space_group_name_H-M   'P 1'
#
loop_
_entity.id
_entity.type
_entity.pdbx_description
1 polymer ?
#
loop_
_entity_poly.entity_id
_entity_poly.type
_entity_poly.pdbx_seq_one_letter_code
_entity_poly.pdbx_strand_id
1 'polypeptide(L)'
;MKTDNRKPGLSFVIAQGSESTEGIEVKRYIGVAPVNILAVSPSKEKLEKIYGRKLEAEPNYLGKTEDGIQTVRLDFIVKADPEKCTNKKGEPIDFISKISIFLRNQPRVGSNSGKVQIIDKYGRTAWATKEELKAKKIPTYADGPARIDEDYRPAYDGEAELTDLLRAYLNIPTVERWENRKIVGIIDNPKMALCRLDDIPEYFKGNFEHLNKVVQYQPKNNFKVLFGVKTTDENKIYQDVFTRMFLKNHQTNYDVLQKEVDNAKSNGAYPNTEFRVCPLREYSIEATDFDEPEDLPEFAPKENPTSAWDYVM
;
A
#
# COMPACT_ATOMS: atom_id res chain seq x y z
N MET A 1 47.31 52.21 31.45
CA MET A 1 46.22 51.22 31.61
C MET A 1 45.39 51.19 30.34
N LYS A 2 45.41 50.04 29.67
CA LYS A 2 44.47 49.45 28.68
C LYS A 2 43.46 50.39 27.98
N THR A 3 43.71 50.67 26.70
CA THR A 3 42.63 50.90 25.73
C THR A 3 41.92 49.57 25.52
N ASP A 4 40.65 49.51 25.92
CA ASP A 4 39.84 48.31 25.80
C ASP A 4 39.50 48.03 24.33
N ASN A 5 39.65 46.76 24.02
CA ASN A 5 39.55 46.12 22.73
C ASN A 5 38.10 45.70 22.50
N ARG A 6 37.54 46.13 21.35
CA ARG A 6 36.44 45.52 20.56
C ARG A 6 35.13 46.31 20.52
N LYS A 7 34.68 46.60 19.30
CA LYS A 7 33.30 46.35 18.89
C LYS A 7 33.30 45.31 17.77
N PRO A 8 32.39 44.32 17.80
CA PRO A 8 32.41 43.20 16.88
C PRO A 8 32.00 43.71 15.49
N GLY A 9 32.89 43.56 14.52
CA GLY A 9 32.48 43.64 13.12
C GLY A 9 31.56 42.46 12.85
N LEU A 10 30.28 42.70 12.59
CA LEU A 10 29.40 41.69 12.03
C LEU A 10 29.95 41.32 10.65
N SER A 11 30.69 40.23 10.58
CA SER A 11 31.04 39.57 9.33
C SER A 11 29.82 38.77 8.87
N PHE A 12 29.13 39.26 7.84
CA PHE A 12 28.06 38.51 7.19
C PHE A 12 28.65 37.29 6.49
N VAL A 13 28.17 36.09 6.88
CA VAL A 13 28.45 34.83 6.18
C VAL A 13 27.18 34.48 5.43
N ILE A 14 27.20 34.65 4.11
CA ILE A 14 26.10 34.32 3.21
C ILE A 14 26.58 33.20 2.30
N ALA A 15 25.83 32.10 2.24
CA ALA A 15 26.11 31.00 1.32
C ALA A 15 25.78 31.40 -0.12
N GLN A 16 26.47 30.80 -1.10
CA GLN A 16 26.40 31.15 -2.52
C GLN A 16 24.99 31.01 -3.15
N GLY A 17 24.06 30.36 -2.45
CA GLY A 17 22.73 30.06 -2.97
C GLY A 17 22.79 29.11 -4.17
N SER A 18 21.62 28.74 -4.68
CA SER A 18 21.47 28.00 -5.94
C SER A 18 20.45 28.72 -6.80
N GLU A 19 20.58 28.62 -8.12
CA GLU A 19 19.63 29.18 -9.07
C GLU A 19 18.24 28.58 -8.86
N SER A 20 17.22 29.43 -8.77
CA SER A 20 15.83 29.01 -8.64
C SER A 20 15.33 28.57 -10.02
N THR A 21 15.26 27.27 -10.26
CA THR A 21 14.61 26.72 -11.45
C THR A 21 13.12 26.54 -11.18
N GLU A 22 12.27 26.78 -12.19
CA GLU A 22 10.87 26.37 -12.12
C GLU A 22 10.82 24.86 -11.93
N GLY A 23 10.17 24.41 -10.85
CA GLY A 23 9.99 23.00 -10.59
C GLY A 23 9.17 22.36 -11.70
N ILE A 24 9.61 21.21 -12.21
CA ILE A 24 8.78 20.38 -13.09
C ILE A 24 7.50 20.05 -12.33
N GLU A 25 6.34 20.50 -12.82
CA GLU A 25 5.05 20.16 -12.25
C GLU A 25 4.85 18.64 -12.34
N VAL A 26 4.98 17.93 -11.21
CA VAL A 26 4.84 16.48 -11.19
C VAL A 26 3.39 16.12 -10.96
N LYS A 27 2.71 15.77 -12.05
CA LYS A 27 1.32 15.27 -12.01
C LYS A 27 1.17 14.12 -11.02
N ARG A 28 0.05 14.13 -10.31
CA ARG A 28 -0.35 13.08 -9.37
C ARG A 28 -1.63 12.44 -9.88
N TYR A 29 -1.83 11.18 -9.53
CA TYR A 29 -2.99 10.43 -9.97
C TYR A 29 -3.66 9.75 -8.79
N ILE A 30 -4.99 9.64 -8.87
CA ILE A 30 -5.82 8.97 -7.87
C ILE A 30 -6.80 8.05 -8.59
N GLY A 31 -7.07 6.88 -8.00
CA GLY A 31 -7.98 5.90 -8.57
C GLY A 31 -7.36 4.54 -8.84
N VAL A 32 -8.20 3.63 -9.31
CA VAL A 32 -7.85 2.27 -9.67
C VAL A 32 -7.33 2.26 -11.11
N ALA A 33 -6.12 1.73 -11.31
CA ALA A 33 -5.55 1.54 -12.64
C ALA A 33 -5.16 0.07 -12.86
N PRO A 34 -5.47 -0.51 -14.03
CA PRO A 34 -4.74 -1.68 -14.52
C PRO A 34 -3.29 -1.28 -14.83
N VAL A 35 -2.34 -2.00 -14.25
CA VAL A 35 -0.91 -1.76 -14.42
C VAL A 35 -0.15 -3.04 -14.73
N ASN A 36 0.96 -2.91 -15.46
CA ASN A 36 1.93 -3.97 -15.70
C ASN A 36 3.22 -3.72 -14.89
N ILE A 37 3.93 -4.78 -14.50
CA ILE A 37 5.22 -4.68 -13.82
C ILE A 37 6.36 -4.56 -14.85
N LEU A 38 7.15 -3.49 -14.75
CA LEU A 38 8.33 -3.25 -15.59
C LEU A 38 9.61 -3.82 -14.97
N ALA A 39 9.75 -3.70 -13.65
CA ALA A 39 10.95 -4.14 -12.92
C ALA A 39 10.66 -4.35 -11.44
N VAL A 40 11.48 -5.18 -10.79
CA VAL A 40 11.46 -5.40 -9.34
C VAL A 40 12.83 -5.07 -8.75
N SER A 41 12.85 -4.17 -7.78
CA SER A 41 14.05 -3.62 -7.13
C SER A 41 15.22 -3.40 -8.13
N PRO A 42 14.99 -2.64 -9.22
CA PRO A 42 15.98 -2.45 -10.28
C PRO A 42 17.24 -1.70 -9.83
N SER A 43 18.36 -1.90 -10.56
CA SER A 43 19.53 -1.04 -10.41
C SER A 43 19.25 0.40 -10.83
N LYS A 44 20.13 1.32 -10.43
CA LYS A 44 20.10 2.73 -10.85
C LYS A 44 20.00 2.86 -12.38
N GLU A 45 20.85 2.17 -13.12
CA GLU A 45 20.85 2.20 -14.59
C GLU A 45 19.50 1.80 -15.20
N LYS A 46 18.86 0.76 -14.64
CA LYS A 46 17.57 0.29 -15.13
C LYS A 46 16.45 1.28 -14.77
N LEU A 47 16.51 1.92 -13.60
CA LEU A 47 15.58 3.00 -13.25
C LEU A 47 15.74 4.23 -14.14
N GLU A 48 16.96 4.66 -14.41
CA GLU A 48 17.23 5.82 -15.28
C GLU A 48 16.70 5.58 -16.70
N LYS A 49 16.84 4.36 -17.22
CA LYS A 49 16.24 3.95 -18.50
C LYS A 49 14.72 3.98 -18.47
N ILE A 50 14.09 3.52 -17.38
CA ILE A 50 12.63 3.50 -17.25
C ILE A 50 12.07 4.92 -17.13
N TYR A 51 12.71 5.79 -16.33
CA TYR A 51 12.24 7.15 -16.08
C TYR A 51 12.72 8.18 -17.10
N GLY A 52 13.68 7.82 -17.97
CA GLY A 52 14.26 8.74 -18.94
C GLY A 52 15.04 9.91 -18.32
N ARG A 53 15.51 9.77 -17.07
CA ARG A 53 16.24 10.82 -16.34
C ARG A 53 17.35 10.23 -15.48
N LYS A 54 18.37 11.05 -15.20
CA LYS A 54 19.42 10.69 -14.24
C LYS A 54 18.89 10.72 -12.81
N LEU A 55 19.30 9.76 -12.01
CA LEU A 55 19.03 9.73 -10.57
C LEU A 55 20.28 10.19 -9.81
N GLU A 56 20.08 10.93 -8.73
CA GLU A 56 21.18 11.43 -7.91
C GLU A 56 21.86 10.28 -7.15
N ALA A 57 21.06 9.49 -6.44
CA ALA A 57 21.55 8.39 -5.60
C ALA A 57 21.24 7.00 -6.18
N GLU A 58 22.04 6.01 -5.76
CA GLU A 58 21.68 4.61 -5.98
C GLU A 58 20.50 4.20 -5.09
N PRO A 59 19.59 3.36 -5.60
CA PRO A 59 18.49 2.86 -4.78
C PRO A 59 19.04 1.90 -3.71
N ASN A 60 18.78 2.21 -2.45
CA ASN A 60 18.99 1.28 -1.36
C ASN A 60 17.67 0.57 -1.01
N TYR A 61 17.69 -0.76 -1.05
CA TYR A 61 16.56 -1.63 -0.74
C TYR A 61 16.70 -2.33 0.62
N LEU A 62 17.91 -2.35 1.20
CA LEU A 62 18.18 -3.04 2.45
C LEU A 62 18.24 -2.03 3.60
N GLY A 63 17.79 -2.46 4.77
CA GLY A 63 17.81 -1.65 5.97
C GLY A 63 17.84 -2.50 7.23
N LYS A 64 17.87 -1.81 8.36
CA LYS A 64 17.70 -2.38 9.68
C LYS A 64 16.79 -1.47 10.50
N THR A 65 15.95 -2.07 11.32
CA THR A 65 15.24 -1.34 12.39
C THR A 65 16.22 -0.97 13.51
N GLU A 66 15.79 -0.09 14.41
CA GLU A 66 16.56 0.28 15.61
C GLU A 66 16.92 -0.94 16.47
N ASP A 67 16.01 -1.93 16.54
CA ASP A 67 16.20 -3.20 17.25
C ASP A 67 17.12 -4.19 16.50
N GLY A 68 17.74 -3.78 15.39
CA GLY A 68 18.68 -4.58 14.62
C GLY A 68 18.05 -5.59 13.65
N ILE A 69 16.72 -5.62 13.54
CA ILE A 69 15.99 -6.53 12.63
C ILE A 69 16.20 -6.08 11.20
N GLN A 70 16.64 -7.01 10.34
CA GLN A 70 16.83 -6.76 8.91
C GLN A 70 15.51 -6.44 8.23
N THR A 71 15.52 -5.45 7.34
CA THR A 71 14.36 -5.05 6.55
C THR A 71 14.73 -4.98 5.08
N VAL A 72 13.79 -5.29 4.20
CA VAL A 72 13.93 -5.07 2.76
C VAL A 72 12.72 -4.34 2.20
N ARG A 73 12.96 -3.33 1.37
CA ARG A 73 11.93 -2.65 0.57
C ARG A 73 11.98 -3.20 -0.85
N LEU A 74 10.94 -3.94 -1.23
CA LEU A 74 10.76 -4.43 -2.59
C LEU A 74 10.00 -3.37 -3.39
N ASP A 75 10.67 -2.78 -4.38
CA ASP A 75 10.10 -1.75 -5.23
C ASP A 75 9.67 -2.36 -6.58
N PHE A 76 8.36 -2.45 -6.81
CA PHE A 76 7.80 -2.84 -8.09
C PHE A 76 7.53 -1.59 -8.92
N ILE A 77 8.26 -1.42 -10.01
CA ILE A 77 8.02 -0.32 -10.96
C ILE A 77 6.92 -0.75 -11.89
N VAL A 78 5.84 0.04 -11.94
CA VAL A 78 4.63 -0.30 -12.68
C VAL A 78 4.26 0.79 -13.67
N LYS A 79 3.66 0.39 -14.78
CA LYS A 79 3.12 1.31 -15.79
C LYS A 79 1.64 1.06 -15.99
N ALA A 80 0.85 2.13 -15.98
CA ALA A 80 -0.57 2.07 -16.29
C ALA A 80 -0.80 1.63 -17.73
N ASP A 81 -1.83 0.81 -17.93
CA ASP A 81 -2.26 0.36 -19.24
C ASP A 81 -2.82 1.56 -20.04
N PRO A 82 -2.12 2.01 -21.10
CA PRO A 82 -2.50 3.22 -21.83
C PRO A 82 -3.82 3.09 -22.58
N GLU A 83 -4.26 1.86 -22.88
CA GLU A 83 -5.53 1.61 -23.57
C GLU A 83 -6.74 1.73 -22.63
N LYS A 84 -6.50 1.55 -21.33
CA LYS A 84 -7.56 1.54 -20.30
C LYS A 84 -7.54 2.76 -19.38
N CYS A 85 -6.42 3.48 -19.34
CA CYS A 85 -6.26 4.68 -18.54
C CYS A 85 -6.17 5.87 -19.49
N THR A 86 -7.28 6.58 -19.66
CA THR A 86 -7.34 7.78 -20.52
C THR A 86 -7.73 9.00 -19.71
N ASN A 87 -7.27 10.17 -20.15
CA ASN A 87 -7.67 11.45 -19.58
C ASN A 87 -9.09 11.84 -20.07
N LYS A 88 -9.59 13.00 -19.63
CA LYS A 88 -10.92 13.51 -20.03
C LYS A 88 -11.09 13.69 -21.55
N LYS A 89 -9.99 13.81 -22.31
CA LYS A 89 -9.96 13.96 -23.77
C LYS A 89 -9.84 12.62 -24.50
N GLY A 90 -9.77 11.50 -23.77
CA GLY A 90 -9.56 10.17 -24.35
C GLY A 90 -8.11 9.86 -24.70
N GLU A 91 -7.16 10.71 -24.31
CA GLU A 91 -5.73 10.48 -24.57
C GLU A 91 -5.14 9.54 -23.50
N PRO A 92 -4.25 8.60 -23.87
CA PRO A 92 -3.62 7.70 -22.91
C PRO A 92 -2.88 8.43 -21.79
N ILE A 93 -3.02 7.93 -20.57
CA ILE A 93 -2.26 8.39 -19.41
C ILE A 93 -0.93 7.62 -19.37
N ASP A 94 0.18 8.30 -19.66
CA ASP A 94 1.52 7.74 -19.48
C ASP A 94 1.96 7.86 -18.01
N PHE A 95 1.42 6.98 -17.17
CA PHE A 95 1.69 6.97 -15.73
C PHE A 95 2.59 5.80 -15.36
N ILE A 96 3.79 6.14 -14.89
CA ILE A 96 4.73 5.21 -14.25
C ILE A 96 4.75 5.52 -12.77
N SER A 97 4.61 4.47 -11.96
CA SER A 97 4.61 4.58 -10.51
C SER A 97 5.41 3.46 -9.87
N LYS A 98 5.47 3.48 -8.54
CA LYS A 98 6.20 2.53 -7.73
C LYS A 98 5.30 1.99 -6.63
N ILE A 99 5.25 0.67 -6.52
CA ILE A 99 4.60 -0.02 -5.40
C ILE A 99 5.73 -0.53 -4.50
N SER A 100 5.77 -0.06 -3.26
CA SER A 100 6.77 -0.50 -2.28
C SER A 100 6.14 -1.46 -1.28
N ILE A 101 6.65 -2.70 -1.24
CA ILE A 101 6.31 -3.68 -0.21
C ILE A 101 7.48 -3.78 0.76
N PHE A 102 7.21 -3.63 2.05
CA PHE A 102 8.23 -3.67 3.09
C PHE A 102 8.18 -5.01 3.80
N LEU A 103 9.30 -5.73 3.83
CA LEU A 103 9.44 -6.97 4.59
C LEU A 103 10.38 -6.75 5.79
N ARG A 104 10.09 -7.43 6.91
CA ARG A 104 11.02 -7.52 8.04
C ARG A 104 11.35 -8.97 8.32
N ASN A 105 12.60 -9.24 8.68
CA ASN A 105 13.10 -10.58 8.99
C ASN A 105 12.66 -11.01 10.40
N GLN A 106 11.34 -11.06 10.60
CA GLN A 106 10.68 -11.48 11.82
C GLN A 106 9.25 -11.92 11.50
N PRO A 107 8.63 -12.76 12.35
CA PRO A 107 7.20 -13.05 12.25
C PRO A 107 6.35 -11.80 12.43
N ARG A 108 5.27 -11.67 11.66
CA ARG A 108 4.27 -10.62 11.91
C ARG A 108 3.50 -10.91 13.19
N VAL A 109 3.50 -9.98 14.12
CA VAL A 109 2.74 -10.05 15.38
C VAL A 109 1.67 -8.97 15.39
N GLY A 110 0.44 -9.32 15.73
CA GLY A 110 -0.67 -8.37 15.82
C GLY A 110 -0.50 -7.47 17.03
N SER A 111 -0.47 -6.15 16.81
CA SER A 111 -0.17 -5.16 17.85
C SER A 111 -1.06 -5.27 19.09
N ASN A 112 -2.34 -5.62 18.91
CA ASN A 112 -3.32 -5.69 19.99
C ASN A 112 -3.52 -7.10 20.54
N SER A 113 -3.20 -8.14 19.77
CA SER A 113 -3.55 -9.53 20.11
C SER A 113 -2.36 -10.36 20.57
N GLY A 114 -1.14 -9.97 20.22
CA GLY A 114 0.06 -10.79 20.41
C GLY A 114 0.05 -12.09 19.58
N LYS A 115 -0.97 -12.30 18.74
CA LYS A 115 -1.08 -13.44 17.82
C LYS A 115 -0.10 -13.26 16.67
N VAL A 116 0.40 -14.36 16.15
CA VAL A 116 1.34 -14.40 15.04
C VAL A 116 0.56 -14.68 13.75
N GLN A 117 0.84 -13.93 12.69
CA GLN A 117 0.28 -14.25 11.38
C GLN A 117 0.95 -15.51 10.83
N ILE A 118 0.16 -16.47 10.37
CA ILE A 118 0.60 -17.67 9.68
C ILE A 118 0.18 -17.62 8.21
N ILE A 119 0.94 -18.32 7.35
CA ILE A 119 0.70 -18.44 5.92
C ILE A 119 0.85 -19.88 5.44
N ASP A 120 -0.08 -20.38 4.64
CA ASP A 120 0.01 -21.71 4.02
C ASP A 120 0.61 -21.73 2.62
N LYS A 121 0.79 -22.92 2.06
CA LYS A 121 1.29 -23.14 0.69
C LYS A 121 0.49 -22.44 -0.43
N TYR A 122 -0.77 -22.09 -0.20
CA TYR A 122 -1.63 -21.35 -1.14
C TYR A 122 -1.55 -19.82 -0.91
N GLY A 123 -0.78 -19.39 0.09
CA GLY A 123 -0.65 -18.00 0.48
C GLY A 123 -1.85 -17.46 1.26
N ARG A 124 -2.70 -18.32 1.83
CA ARG A 124 -3.79 -17.91 2.73
C ARG A 124 -3.21 -17.61 4.10
N THR A 125 -3.73 -16.58 4.77
CA THR A 125 -3.24 -16.19 6.08
C THR A 125 -4.28 -16.32 7.18
N ALA A 126 -3.80 -16.50 8.41
CA ALA A 126 -4.59 -16.58 9.63
C ALA A 126 -3.76 -16.04 10.81
N TRP A 127 -4.39 -15.82 11.96
CA TRP A 127 -3.75 -15.37 13.20
C TRP A 127 -3.79 -16.46 14.26
N ALA A 128 -2.62 -16.98 14.63
CA ALA A 128 -2.46 -18.06 15.59
C ALA A 128 -1.90 -17.56 16.93
N THR A 129 -2.37 -18.13 18.04
CA THR A 129 -1.70 -17.98 19.35
C THR A 129 -0.37 -18.73 19.37
N LYS A 130 0.50 -18.43 20.34
CA LYS A 130 1.79 -19.11 20.48
C LYS A 130 1.61 -20.59 20.82
N GLU A 131 0.56 -20.92 21.54
CA GLU A 131 0.18 -22.28 21.94
C GLU A 131 -0.29 -23.10 20.72
N GLU A 132 -1.17 -22.53 19.89
CA GLU A 132 -1.63 -23.16 18.64
C GLU A 132 -0.48 -23.40 17.66
N LEU A 133 0.43 -22.42 17.54
CA LEU A 133 1.65 -22.55 16.74
C LEU A 133 2.54 -23.70 17.21
N LYS A 134 2.81 -23.76 18.51
CA LYS A 134 3.65 -24.83 19.10
C LYS A 134 3.02 -26.20 18.91
N ALA A 135 1.70 -26.28 18.98
CA ALA A 135 0.94 -27.51 18.78
C ALA A 135 0.67 -27.84 17.29
N LYS A 136 1.06 -26.96 16.36
CA LYS A 136 0.76 -27.06 14.91
C LYS A 136 -0.74 -27.25 14.62
N LYS A 137 -1.60 -26.62 15.41
CA LYS A 137 -3.06 -26.70 15.25
C LYS A 137 -3.56 -25.61 14.31
N ILE A 138 -4.61 -25.89 13.54
CA ILE A 138 -5.34 -24.85 12.81
C ILE A 138 -6.02 -23.95 13.85
N PRO A 139 -5.80 -22.62 13.83
CA PRO A 139 -6.47 -21.70 14.75
C PRO A 139 -7.98 -21.74 14.59
N THR A 140 -8.72 -21.60 15.68
CA THR A 140 -10.19 -21.58 15.66
C THR A 140 -10.72 -20.24 16.17
N TYR A 141 -11.63 -19.64 15.41
CA TYR A 141 -12.32 -18.39 15.75
C TYR A 141 -13.79 -18.63 16.07
N ALA A 142 -14.53 -17.57 16.39
CA ALA A 142 -15.95 -17.64 16.71
C ALA A 142 -16.81 -18.21 15.57
N ASP A 143 -16.40 -18.00 14.32
CA ASP A 143 -17.05 -18.49 13.11
C ASP A 143 -16.50 -19.84 12.60
N GLY A 144 -15.62 -20.47 13.37
CA GLY A 144 -15.06 -21.79 13.08
C GLY A 144 -13.55 -21.80 12.85
N PRO A 145 -12.99 -22.94 12.40
CA PRO A 145 -11.57 -23.07 12.13
C PRO A 145 -11.12 -22.13 10.99
N ALA A 146 -9.92 -21.59 11.13
CA ALA A 146 -9.28 -20.78 10.10
C ALA A 146 -9.18 -21.58 8.79
N ARG A 147 -9.44 -20.91 7.66
CA ARG A 147 -9.39 -21.51 6.32
C ARG A 147 -7.96 -21.55 5.80
N ILE A 148 -7.14 -22.39 6.40
CA ILE A 148 -5.72 -22.54 6.09
C ILE A 148 -5.34 -24.02 6.02
N ASP A 149 -4.34 -24.35 5.21
CA ASP A 149 -3.80 -25.72 5.12
C ASP A 149 -2.91 -26.02 6.33
N GLU A 150 -2.81 -27.29 6.73
CA GLU A 150 -1.96 -27.73 7.85
C GLU A 150 -0.47 -27.46 7.60
N ASP A 151 -0.06 -27.42 6.33
CA ASP A 151 1.26 -26.93 5.91
C ASP A 151 1.30 -25.39 5.91
N TYR A 152 1.30 -24.81 7.10
CA TYR A 152 1.51 -23.38 7.33
C TYR A 152 2.84 -23.10 8.05
N ARG A 153 3.34 -21.86 7.96
CA ARG A 153 4.43 -21.36 8.81
C ARG A 153 4.12 -19.95 9.29
N PRO A 154 4.82 -19.43 10.33
CA PRO A 154 4.79 -18.01 10.61
C PRO A 154 5.14 -17.21 9.34
N ALA A 155 4.32 -16.21 9.04
CA ALA A 155 4.53 -15.30 7.94
C ALA A 155 5.55 -14.23 8.36
N TYR A 156 6.45 -13.86 7.45
CA TYR A 156 7.28 -12.68 7.65
C TYR A 156 6.40 -11.43 7.66
N ASP A 157 6.80 -10.41 8.42
CA ASP A 157 6.13 -9.12 8.36
C ASP A 157 6.16 -8.58 6.92
N GLY A 158 5.00 -8.20 6.38
CA GLY A 158 4.79 -7.79 4.98
C GLY A 158 4.65 -8.90 3.93
N GLU A 159 4.81 -10.17 4.29
CA GLU A 159 4.73 -11.29 3.33
C GLU A 159 3.34 -11.42 2.70
N ALA A 160 2.29 -11.21 3.49
CA ALA A 160 0.92 -11.34 3.03
C ALA A 160 0.62 -10.38 1.87
N GLU A 161 1.09 -9.13 1.97
CA GLU A 161 0.95 -8.10 0.95
C GLU A 161 1.74 -8.44 -0.33
N LEU A 162 2.94 -9.01 -0.19
CA LEU A 162 3.73 -9.48 -1.33
C LEU A 162 3.04 -10.64 -2.06
N THR A 163 2.53 -11.61 -1.30
CA THR A 163 1.80 -12.76 -1.84
C THR A 163 0.53 -12.31 -2.56
N ASP A 164 -0.22 -11.34 -2.01
CA ASP A 164 -1.43 -10.82 -2.65
C ASP A 164 -1.12 -10.11 -3.98
N LEU A 165 -0.04 -9.31 -4.02
CA LEU A 165 0.44 -8.68 -5.25
C LEU A 165 0.76 -9.73 -6.33
N LEU A 166 1.56 -10.74 -6.00
CA LEU A 166 1.95 -11.77 -6.95
C LEU A 166 0.76 -12.61 -7.42
N ARG A 167 -0.19 -12.92 -6.52
CA ARG A 167 -1.42 -13.63 -6.87
C ARG A 167 -2.27 -12.83 -7.86
N ALA A 168 -2.42 -11.54 -7.63
CA ALA A 168 -3.15 -10.65 -8.53
C ALA A 168 -2.44 -10.53 -9.88
N TYR A 169 -1.13 -10.28 -9.88
CA TYR A 169 -0.31 -10.09 -11.07
C TYR A 169 -0.17 -11.34 -11.93
N LEU A 170 0.03 -12.52 -11.34
CA LEU A 170 0.14 -13.78 -12.07
C LEU A 170 -1.21 -14.44 -12.34
N ASN A 171 -2.31 -13.81 -11.91
CA ASN A 171 -3.68 -14.32 -12.00
C ASN A 171 -3.86 -15.71 -11.36
N ILE A 172 -3.12 -16.00 -10.28
CA ILE A 172 -3.17 -17.29 -9.58
C ILE A 172 -4.57 -17.49 -8.96
N PRO A 173 -5.27 -18.60 -9.22
CA PRO A 173 -6.60 -18.87 -8.67
C PRO A 173 -6.56 -19.05 -7.15
N THR A 174 -7.70 -18.85 -6.50
CA THR A 174 -7.88 -19.31 -5.11
C THR A 174 -8.05 -20.83 -5.09
N VAL A 175 -7.58 -21.49 -4.03
CA VAL A 175 -7.76 -22.94 -3.87
C VAL A 175 -9.23 -23.33 -3.66
N GLU A 176 -10.03 -22.42 -3.12
CA GLU A 176 -11.45 -22.63 -2.87
C GLU A 176 -12.26 -22.58 -4.17
N ARG A 177 -13.15 -23.56 -4.35
CA ARG A 177 -14.16 -23.56 -5.41
C ARG A 177 -15.41 -22.84 -4.90
N TRP A 178 -15.79 -21.77 -5.61
CA TRP A 178 -16.93 -20.94 -5.26
C TRP A 178 -18.07 -21.12 -6.26
N GLU A 179 -19.27 -21.37 -5.75
CA GLU A 179 -20.53 -21.40 -6.52
C GLU A 179 -21.58 -20.56 -5.78
N ASN A 180 -22.25 -19.64 -6.48
CA ASN A 180 -23.29 -18.79 -5.90
C ASN A 180 -22.88 -18.08 -4.59
N ARG A 181 -21.63 -17.58 -4.53
CA ARG A 181 -21.03 -16.94 -3.34
C ARG A 181 -20.90 -17.85 -2.11
N LYS A 182 -20.84 -19.16 -2.32
CA LYS A 182 -20.55 -20.17 -1.29
C LYS A 182 -19.37 -21.02 -1.72
N ILE A 183 -18.54 -21.42 -0.76
CA ILE A 183 -17.49 -22.41 -1.00
C ILE A 183 -18.15 -23.78 -1.05
N VAL A 184 -17.92 -24.49 -2.15
CA VAL A 184 -18.47 -25.84 -2.41
C VAL A 184 -17.38 -26.92 -2.46
N GLY A 185 -16.13 -26.54 -2.21
CA GLY A 185 -15.00 -27.47 -2.20
C GLY A 185 -13.70 -26.79 -2.59
N ILE A 186 -12.79 -27.61 -3.13
CA ILE A 186 -11.48 -27.20 -3.66
C ILE A 186 -11.54 -27.28 -5.19
N ILE A 187 -10.75 -26.45 -5.88
CA ILE A 187 -10.58 -26.49 -7.34
C ILE A 187 -10.00 -27.83 -7.82
N ASP A 188 -10.29 -28.22 -9.06
CA ASP A 188 -9.90 -29.54 -9.59
C ASP A 188 -8.38 -29.76 -9.63
N ASN A 189 -7.60 -28.69 -9.82
CA ASN A 189 -6.13 -28.73 -9.76
C ASN A 189 -5.59 -27.75 -8.70
N PRO A 190 -5.49 -28.16 -7.42
CA PRO A 190 -5.04 -27.31 -6.32
C PRO A 190 -3.61 -26.77 -6.51
N LYS A 191 -2.76 -27.49 -7.27
CA LYS A 191 -1.38 -27.06 -7.53
C LYS A 191 -1.33 -25.71 -8.26
N MET A 192 -2.37 -25.37 -9.02
CA MET A 192 -2.48 -24.07 -9.69
C MET A 192 -2.65 -22.90 -8.71
N ALA A 193 -3.05 -23.15 -7.46
CA ALA A 193 -3.26 -22.13 -6.44
C ALA A 193 -2.06 -21.93 -5.50
N LEU A 194 -0.93 -22.61 -5.74
CA LEU A 194 0.27 -22.45 -4.92
C LEU A 194 0.85 -21.03 -5.06
N CYS A 195 1.13 -20.38 -3.92
CA CYS A 195 1.57 -18.97 -3.90
C CYS A 195 2.31 -18.58 -2.61
N ARG A 196 2.92 -19.54 -1.89
CA ARG A 196 3.82 -19.24 -0.76
C ARG A 196 5.23 -18.98 -1.26
N LEU A 197 5.92 -17.99 -0.67
CA LEU A 197 7.28 -17.61 -1.03
C LEU A 197 8.25 -18.19 -0.02
N ASP A 198 8.91 -19.28 -0.35
CA ASP A 198 9.82 -19.96 0.58
C ASP A 198 11.25 -19.39 0.56
N ASP A 199 11.58 -18.55 -0.43
CA ASP A 199 12.89 -17.90 -0.63
C ASP A 199 13.00 -16.48 -0.03
N ILE A 200 12.02 -16.03 0.75
CA ILE A 200 12.05 -14.70 1.41
C ILE A 200 13.37 -14.39 2.13
N PRO A 201 14.05 -15.33 2.83
CA PRO A 201 15.36 -15.07 3.43
C PRO A 201 16.43 -14.52 2.48
N GLU A 202 16.36 -14.83 1.19
CA GLU A 202 17.29 -14.32 0.18
C GLU A 202 17.07 -12.83 -0.12
N TYR A 203 15.84 -12.33 0.05
CA TYR A 203 15.52 -10.92 -0.20
C TYR A 203 16.23 -10.00 0.81
N PHE A 204 16.40 -10.45 2.07
CA PHE A 204 17.16 -9.72 3.07
C PHE A 204 18.67 -9.68 2.81
N LYS A 205 19.17 -10.51 1.90
CA LYS A 205 20.55 -10.49 1.39
C LYS A 205 20.69 -9.65 0.12
N GLY A 206 19.60 -9.04 -0.36
CA GLY A 206 19.58 -8.27 -1.61
C GLY A 206 19.48 -9.12 -2.87
N ASN A 207 19.17 -10.41 -2.74
CA ASN A 207 19.01 -11.29 -3.89
C ASN A 207 17.55 -11.33 -4.34
N PHE A 208 17.24 -10.64 -5.44
CA PHE A 208 15.89 -10.58 -6.03
C PHE A 208 15.76 -11.38 -7.33
N GLU A 209 16.70 -12.28 -7.63
CA GLU A 209 16.75 -12.97 -8.92
C GLU A 209 15.51 -13.85 -9.14
N HIS A 210 15.09 -14.60 -8.13
CA HIS A 210 13.90 -15.45 -8.24
C HIS A 210 12.63 -14.62 -8.45
N LEU A 211 12.45 -13.54 -7.69
CA LEU A 211 11.31 -12.64 -7.84
C LEU A 211 11.30 -11.97 -9.23
N ASN A 212 12.47 -11.58 -9.75
CA ASN A 212 12.60 -11.09 -11.11
C ASN A 212 12.21 -12.15 -12.15
N LYS A 213 12.55 -13.43 -11.96
CA LYS A 213 12.10 -14.53 -12.84
C LYS A 213 10.59 -14.75 -12.77
N VAL A 214 10.02 -14.74 -11.56
CA VAL A 214 8.59 -14.95 -11.33
C VAL A 214 7.74 -13.92 -12.07
N VAL A 215 8.09 -12.63 -12.00
CA VAL A 215 7.32 -11.60 -12.73
C VAL A 215 7.43 -11.73 -14.26
N GLN A 216 8.44 -12.43 -14.79
CA GLN A 216 8.56 -12.71 -16.23
C GLN A 216 7.71 -13.89 -16.70
N TYR A 217 7.02 -14.62 -15.82
CA TYR A 217 6.10 -15.68 -16.25
C TYR A 217 4.89 -15.13 -17.02
N GLN A 218 4.51 -13.89 -16.75
CA GLN A 218 3.35 -13.23 -17.36
C GLN A 218 3.67 -11.75 -17.68
N PRO A 219 4.65 -11.46 -18.56
CA PRO A 219 5.25 -10.13 -18.68
C PRO A 219 4.29 -9.06 -19.20
N LYS A 220 3.21 -9.47 -19.87
CA LYS A 220 2.15 -8.60 -20.41
C LYS A 220 0.90 -8.56 -19.54
N ASN A 221 0.88 -9.28 -18.41
CA ASN A 221 -0.33 -9.31 -17.60
C ASN A 221 -0.48 -8.02 -16.82
N ASN A 222 -1.73 -7.62 -16.63
CA ASN A 222 -2.09 -6.46 -15.84
C ASN A 222 -2.79 -6.92 -14.58
N PHE A 223 -2.71 -6.10 -13.54
CA PHE A 223 -3.48 -6.21 -12.32
C PHE A 223 -3.88 -4.81 -11.89
N LYS A 224 -4.90 -4.72 -11.06
CA LYS A 224 -5.49 -3.45 -10.66
C LYS A 224 -4.97 -3.03 -9.31
N VAL A 225 -4.53 -1.77 -9.27
CA VAL A 225 -3.91 -1.13 -8.11
C VAL A 225 -4.64 0.16 -7.83
N LEU A 226 -4.89 0.44 -6.55
CA LEU A 226 -5.48 1.71 -6.11
C LEU A 226 -4.37 2.70 -5.75
N PHE A 227 -4.30 3.76 -6.53
CA PHE A 227 -3.41 4.89 -6.33
C PHE A 227 -4.09 5.96 -5.47
N GLY A 228 -3.31 6.54 -4.57
CA GLY A 228 -3.72 7.61 -3.68
C GLY A 228 -2.72 8.75 -3.66
N VAL A 229 -3.08 9.80 -2.96
CA VAL A 229 -2.26 11.00 -2.83
C VAL A 229 -2.06 11.28 -1.35
N LYS A 230 -0.79 11.28 -0.93
CA LYS A 230 -0.40 11.56 0.44
C LYS A 230 0.04 13.00 0.60
N THR A 231 -0.52 13.69 1.58
CA THR A 231 -0.11 15.04 1.97
C THR A 231 0.73 14.95 3.24
N THR A 232 1.89 15.60 3.26
CA THR A 232 2.69 15.72 4.49
C THR A 232 2.27 16.92 5.32
N ASP A 233 2.74 16.98 6.57
CA ASP A 233 2.48 18.12 7.45
C ASP A 233 3.05 19.45 6.90
N GLU A 234 4.00 19.37 5.96
CA GLU A 234 4.55 20.50 5.19
C GLU A 234 3.76 20.80 3.90
N ASN A 235 2.55 20.26 3.75
CA ASN A 235 1.71 20.35 2.55
C ASN A 235 2.36 19.82 1.26
N LYS A 236 3.38 18.97 1.36
CA LYS A 236 3.98 18.32 0.19
C LYS A 236 3.15 17.13 -0.24
N ILE A 237 2.97 16.99 -1.54
CA ILE A 237 2.08 16.01 -2.15
C ILE A 237 2.87 14.89 -2.84
N TYR A 238 2.65 13.66 -2.38
CA TYR A 238 3.31 12.46 -2.88
C TYR A 238 2.31 11.47 -3.45
N GLN A 239 2.75 10.72 -4.47
CA GLN A 239 2.01 9.57 -4.95
C GLN A 239 2.10 8.43 -3.92
N ASP A 240 0.98 7.83 -3.58
CA ASP A 240 0.88 6.69 -2.66
C ASP A 240 0.10 5.53 -3.32
N VAL A 241 0.20 4.34 -2.73
CA VAL A 241 -0.44 3.12 -3.22
C VAL A 241 -1.09 2.38 -2.05
N PHE A 242 -2.33 1.93 -2.25
CA PHE A 242 -3.00 1.08 -1.27
C PHE A 242 -2.50 -0.36 -1.42
N THR A 243 -1.59 -0.78 -0.55
CA THR A 243 -0.91 -2.10 -0.64
C THR A 243 -1.61 -3.22 0.11
N ARG A 244 -2.72 -2.93 0.79
CA ARG A 244 -3.48 -3.93 1.57
C ARG A 244 -4.36 -4.84 0.71
N MET A 245 -4.60 -4.47 -0.55
CA MET A 245 -5.40 -5.25 -1.48
C MET A 245 -5.02 -4.96 -2.93
N PHE A 246 -4.74 -6.02 -3.68
CA PHE A 246 -4.55 -5.97 -5.11
C PHE A 246 -5.67 -6.74 -5.83
N LEU A 247 -6.09 -6.22 -6.98
CA LEU A 247 -7.20 -6.82 -7.72
C LEU A 247 -6.70 -7.48 -9.01
N LYS A 248 -7.27 -8.63 -9.36
CA LYS A 248 -7.06 -9.22 -10.69
C LYS A 248 -7.64 -8.31 -11.77
N ASN A 249 -7.04 -8.31 -12.96
CA ASN A 249 -7.43 -7.41 -14.06
C ASN A 249 -8.93 -7.44 -14.40
N HIS A 250 -9.54 -8.63 -14.38
CA HIS A 250 -10.94 -8.84 -14.77
C HIS A 250 -11.95 -8.34 -13.73
N GLN A 251 -11.53 -7.99 -12.51
CA GLN A 251 -12.43 -7.53 -11.45
C GLN A 251 -13.02 -6.16 -11.83
N THR A 252 -14.34 -6.06 -11.92
CA THR A 252 -15.05 -4.82 -12.23
C THR A 252 -15.80 -4.24 -11.03
N ASN A 253 -16.12 -5.07 -10.04
CA ASN A 253 -16.71 -4.65 -8.77
C ASN A 253 -15.58 -4.29 -7.79
N TYR A 254 -15.68 -3.10 -7.19
CA TYR A 254 -14.69 -2.58 -6.23
C TYR A 254 -15.24 -2.40 -4.81
N ASP A 255 -16.41 -2.98 -4.48
CA ASP A 255 -17.05 -2.85 -3.17
C ASP A 255 -16.16 -3.41 -2.06
N VAL A 256 -15.49 -4.54 -2.32
CA VAL A 256 -14.56 -5.16 -1.36
C VAL A 256 -13.32 -4.30 -1.16
N LEU A 257 -12.82 -3.67 -2.23
CA LEU A 257 -11.71 -2.73 -2.15
C LEU A 257 -12.10 -1.48 -1.35
N GLN A 258 -13.27 -0.91 -1.59
CA GLN A 258 -13.77 0.24 -0.84
C GLN A 258 -13.90 -0.10 0.65
N LYS A 259 -14.50 -1.24 0.99
CA LYS A 259 -14.61 -1.70 2.39
C LYS A 259 -13.24 -1.86 3.06
N GLU A 260 -12.25 -2.41 2.37
CA GLU A 260 -10.90 -2.55 2.94
C GLU A 260 -10.20 -1.19 3.12
N VAL A 261 -10.42 -0.22 2.22
CA VAL A 261 -9.95 1.16 2.38
C VAL A 261 -10.58 1.79 3.62
N ASP A 262 -11.91 1.68 3.77
CA ASP A 262 -12.64 2.23 4.92
C ASP A 262 -12.22 1.58 6.23
N ASN A 263 -12.05 0.26 6.25
CA ASN A 263 -11.52 -0.50 7.38
C ASN A 263 -10.10 -0.06 7.73
N ALA A 264 -9.22 0.10 6.74
CA ALA A 264 -7.85 0.52 6.97
C ALA A 264 -7.80 1.92 7.61
N LYS A 265 -8.56 2.88 7.06
CA LYS A 265 -8.67 4.24 7.58
C LYS A 265 -9.26 4.29 8.99
N SER A 266 -10.32 3.53 9.23
CA SER A 266 -10.96 3.43 10.55
C SER A 266 -10.02 2.86 11.62
N ASN A 267 -9.07 2.01 11.22
CA ASN A 267 -8.02 1.49 12.10
C ASN A 267 -6.76 2.38 12.16
N GLY A 268 -6.83 3.62 11.64
CA GLY A 268 -5.73 4.59 11.69
C GLY A 268 -4.62 4.36 10.67
N ALA A 269 -4.79 3.47 9.70
CA ALA A 269 -3.84 3.33 8.60
C ALA A 269 -4.04 4.47 7.57
N TYR A 270 -2.95 4.87 6.91
CA TYR A 270 -2.97 5.93 5.89
C TYR A 270 -3.54 7.29 6.36
N PRO A 271 -3.08 7.83 7.51
CA PRO A 271 -3.72 8.99 8.18
C PRO A 271 -3.80 10.25 7.31
N ASN A 272 -2.88 10.42 6.35
CA ASN A 272 -2.82 11.59 5.46
C ASN A 272 -2.87 11.22 3.98
N THR A 273 -3.42 10.05 3.63
CA THR A 273 -3.54 9.61 2.24
C THR A 273 -4.99 9.62 1.78
N GLU A 274 -5.24 10.34 0.71
CA GLU A 274 -6.50 10.33 -0.01
C GLU A 274 -6.51 9.17 -1.01
N PHE A 275 -7.52 8.31 -0.90
CA PHE A 275 -7.83 7.26 -1.86
C PHE A 275 -9.25 7.48 -2.37
N ARG A 276 -9.45 7.29 -3.68
CA ARG A 276 -10.79 7.27 -4.29
C ARG A 276 -10.94 6.01 -5.13
N VAL A 277 -11.97 5.21 -4.87
CA VAL A 277 -12.26 4.01 -5.67
C VAL A 277 -13.04 4.43 -6.91
N CYS A 278 -12.32 4.96 -7.89
CA CYS A 278 -12.82 5.37 -9.20
C CYS A 278 -11.80 4.98 -10.28
N PRO A 279 -12.11 5.07 -11.58
CA PRO A 279 -11.09 4.99 -12.62
C PRO A 279 -9.95 5.99 -12.36
N LEU A 280 -8.72 5.61 -12.72
CA LEU A 280 -7.54 6.47 -12.58
C LEU A 280 -7.78 7.82 -13.26
N ARG A 281 -7.51 8.90 -12.54
CA ARG A 281 -7.56 10.27 -13.06
C ARG A 281 -6.46 11.13 -12.45
N GLU A 282 -6.14 12.20 -13.14
CA GLU A 282 -5.25 13.24 -12.61
C GLU A 282 -5.86 13.83 -11.33
N TYR A 283 -5.04 13.98 -10.30
CA TYR A 283 -5.41 14.60 -9.05
C TYR A 283 -5.28 16.11 -9.19
N SER A 284 -6.39 16.81 -8.95
CA SER A 284 -6.42 18.27 -8.84
C SER A 284 -6.92 18.63 -7.45
N ILE A 285 -6.25 19.60 -6.83
CA ILE A 285 -6.79 20.26 -5.64
C ILE A 285 -7.87 21.20 -6.16
N GLU A 286 -9.13 20.86 -5.91
CA GLU A 286 -10.20 21.86 -6.07
C GLU A 286 -9.99 22.90 -4.97
N ALA A 287 -9.86 24.18 -5.35
CA ALA A 287 -9.78 25.25 -4.38
C ALA A 287 -11.06 25.21 -3.53
N THR A 288 -10.91 25.27 -2.21
CA THR A 288 -12.05 25.48 -1.32
C THR A 288 -12.64 26.85 -1.67
N ASP A 289 -13.83 26.86 -2.25
CA ASP A 289 -14.57 28.09 -2.49
C ASP A 289 -15.15 28.53 -1.15
N PHE A 290 -14.63 29.63 -0.59
CA PHE A 290 -15.09 30.17 0.69
C PHE A 290 -16.38 31.00 0.55
N ASP A 291 -16.87 31.15 -0.68
CA ASP A 291 -18.07 31.95 -1.00
C ASP A 291 -19.36 31.11 -1.10
N GLU A 292 -19.30 29.78 -0.98
CA GLU A 292 -20.50 28.95 -0.85
C GLU A 292 -20.93 28.85 0.63
N PRO A 293 -22.16 29.26 1.00
CA PRO A 293 -22.67 28.98 2.34
C PRO A 293 -22.74 27.46 2.49
N GLU A 294 -22.06 26.94 3.51
CA GLU A 294 -22.16 25.53 3.88
C GLU A 294 -23.64 25.16 4.07
N ASP A 295 -24.19 24.32 3.19
CA ASP A 295 -25.34 23.48 3.51
C ASP A 295 -24.87 22.45 4.55
N LEU A 296 -24.62 22.93 5.77
CA LEU A 296 -24.49 22.09 6.94
C LEU A 296 -25.79 21.31 7.05
N PRO A 297 -25.76 19.96 7.14
CA PRO A 297 -26.96 19.21 7.46
C PRO A 297 -27.49 19.75 8.79
N GLU A 298 -28.72 20.25 8.76
CA GLU A 298 -29.45 20.81 9.88
C GLU A 298 -29.55 19.73 10.98
N PHE A 299 -28.55 19.67 11.86
CA PHE A 299 -28.66 18.98 13.14
C PHE A 299 -29.56 19.83 14.02
N ALA A 300 -30.86 19.83 13.70
CA ALA A 300 -31.86 20.34 14.62
C ALA A 300 -31.74 19.52 15.91
N PRO A 301 -31.38 20.14 17.05
CA PRO A 301 -31.46 19.47 18.32
C PRO A 301 -32.95 19.15 18.54
N LYS A 302 -33.28 17.85 18.64
CA LYS A 302 -34.60 17.45 19.13
C LYS A 302 -34.81 18.13 20.47
N GLU A 303 -35.85 18.95 20.55
CA GLU A 303 -36.30 19.59 21.78
C GLU A 303 -36.31 18.56 22.91
N ASN A 304 -35.51 18.82 23.94
CA ASN A 304 -35.73 18.20 25.23
C ASN A 304 -37.11 18.67 25.71
N PRO A 305 -38.04 17.77 26.07
CA PRO A 305 -39.24 18.20 26.75
C PRO A 305 -38.83 18.89 28.06
N THR A 306 -39.24 20.14 28.15
CA THR A 306 -39.07 21.08 29.25
C THR A 306 -39.34 20.43 30.61
N SER A 307 -38.38 20.55 31.54
CA SER A 307 -38.71 20.49 32.95
C SER A 307 -39.12 21.89 33.41
N ALA A 308 -40.39 22.07 33.75
CA ALA A 308 -40.86 23.20 34.55
C ALA A 308 -41.96 22.69 35.48
N TRP A 309 -41.65 22.68 36.77
CA TRP A 309 -42.63 22.60 37.85
C TRP A 309 -43.39 23.91 37.95
N ASP A 310 -44.69 23.90 37.62
CA ASP A 310 -45.74 24.88 38.01
C ASP A 310 -46.98 24.59 37.11
N TYR A 311 -48.22 24.31 37.51
CA TYR A 311 -49.12 24.69 38.63
C TYR A 311 -50.07 23.49 38.89
N VAL A 312 -50.31 23.05 40.13
CA VAL A 312 -51.49 23.39 40.98
C VAL A 312 -52.83 23.43 40.24
N MET A 313 -53.55 22.30 40.29
CA MET A 313 -54.94 22.10 40.77
C MET A 313 -55.33 20.64 40.57
#